data_AF-A0A955GZN9-F1
#
_entry.id   AF-A0A955GZN9-F1
#
_cell.length_a   1.000
_cell.length_b   1.000
_cell.length_c   1.000
_cell.angle_alpha   90.00
_cell.angle_beta   90.00
_cell.angle_gamma   90.00
#
_symmetry.space_group_name_H-M   'P 1'
#
loop_
_entity.id
_entity.type
_entity.pdbx_description
1 polymer ?
#
loop_
_entity_poly.entity_id
_entity_poly.type
_entity_poly.pdbx_seq_one_letter_code
_entity_poly.pdbx_strand_id
1 'polypeptide(L)'
;MFRTRDFILIFVAVVFLVMAIGATLLSRTNFFKAGSEVVMITDNDDIEYGATEVIPEKISRADHLASMREKIAAGKGISISAATEPIIVEGEKEVSGEEDESVEEQEKEVDEMLCASYTKYKGAWSPFGLQTEVTEGARVFFFETIAGYEVTEATSSADRVMAQPMKKDVVLQLPVRSLPVGMPTCLYSDVVGIAQDGSLIRNNEVGLYSVFGSDTLIGYAFDGFPIYGKVKESGDKCGGSVVNGQYRYSLSDQREFILNCFSAPPVRM
;
A
#
# COMPACT_ATOMS: atom_id res chain seq x y z
N MET A 1 56.04 -6.79 25.56
CA MET A 1 55.79 -7.81 26.60
C MET A 1 54.30 -7.76 26.91
N PHE A 2 53.51 -8.65 26.32
CA PHE A 2 52.07 -8.68 26.58
C PHE A 2 51.85 -9.06 28.05
N ARG A 3 51.18 -8.20 28.81
CA ARG A 3 50.80 -8.53 30.19
C ARG A 3 49.80 -9.67 30.13
N THR A 4 49.97 -10.66 30.98
CA THR A 4 49.08 -11.84 31.08
C THR A 4 47.60 -11.45 31.20
N ARG A 5 47.31 -10.29 31.79
CA ARG A 5 45.98 -9.68 31.85
C ARG A 5 45.37 -9.39 30.47
N ASP A 6 46.14 -8.82 29.55
CA ASP A 6 45.64 -8.42 28.24
C ASP A 6 45.40 -9.65 27.34
N PHE A 7 46.21 -10.70 27.53
CA PHE A 7 46.00 -11.99 26.86
C PHE A 7 44.69 -12.66 27.30
N ILE A 8 44.36 -12.62 28.59
CA ILE A 8 43.10 -13.17 29.12
C ILE A 8 41.90 -12.40 28.56
N LEU A 9 41.97 -11.06 28.50
CA LEU A 9 40.88 -10.24 27.96
C LEU A 9 40.62 -10.51 26.47
N ILE A 10 41.68 -10.63 25.66
CA ILE A 10 41.56 -10.95 24.24
C ILE A 10 40.97 -12.36 24.07
N PHE A 11 41.43 -13.33 24.86
CA PHE A 11 40.92 -14.70 24.79
C PHE A 11 39.43 -14.77 25.14
N VAL A 12 38.99 -14.09 26.20
CA VAL A 12 37.56 -14.03 26.58
C VAL A 12 36.74 -13.35 25.49
N ALA A 13 37.22 -12.26 24.89
CA ALA A 13 36.52 -11.56 23.81
C ALA A 13 36.35 -12.45 22.56
N VAL A 14 37.39 -13.20 22.19
CA VAL A 14 37.33 -14.14 21.05
C VAL A 14 36.35 -15.27 21.31
N VAL A 15 36.37 -15.88 22.51
CA VAL A 15 35.44 -16.95 22.87
C VAL A 15 34.00 -16.45 22.86
N PHE A 16 33.74 -15.26 23.40
CA PHE A 16 32.41 -14.66 23.41
C PHE A 16 31.90 -14.39 21.98
N LEU A 17 32.76 -13.88 21.11
CA LEU A 17 32.41 -13.59 19.71
C LEU A 17 32.10 -14.88 18.93
N VAL A 18 32.90 -15.93 19.11
CA VAL A 18 32.64 -17.24 18.49
C VAL A 18 31.32 -17.84 18.99
N MET A 19 31.02 -17.71 20.29
CA MET A 19 29.77 -18.20 20.87
C MET A 19 28.55 -17.43 20.33
N ALA A 20 28.65 -16.10 20.19
CA ALA A 20 27.58 -15.27 19.64
C ALA A 20 27.29 -15.59 18.17
N ILE A 21 28.32 -15.81 17.35
CA ILE A 21 28.18 -16.27 15.96
C ILE A 21 27.58 -17.69 15.92
N GLY A 22 28.02 -18.60 16.79
CA GLY A 22 27.48 -19.96 16.87
C GLY A 22 25.98 -19.98 17.23
N ALA A 23 25.58 -19.16 18.21
CA ALA A 23 24.18 -19.04 18.62
C ALA A 23 23.29 -18.46 17.50
N THR A 24 23.78 -17.44 16.78
CA THR A 24 23.02 -16.85 15.66
C THR A 24 22.88 -17.83 14.48
N LEU A 25 23.89 -18.64 14.17
CA LEU A 25 23.80 -19.66 13.14
C LEU A 25 22.81 -20.79 13.49
N LEU A 26 22.84 -21.28 14.73
CA LEU A 26 21.89 -22.31 15.21
C LEU A 26 20.45 -21.80 15.29
N SER A 27 20.24 -20.53 15.65
CA SER A 27 18.91 -19.91 15.61
C SER A 27 18.39 -19.75 14.18
N ARG A 28 19.28 -19.55 13.20
CA ARG A 28 18.91 -19.44 11.78
C ARG A 28 18.51 -20.80 11.18
N THR A 29 19.12 -21.91 11.62
CA THR A 29 18.72 -23.26 11.17
C THR A 29 17.33 -23.68 11.67
N ASN A 30 16.89 -23.17 12.84
CA ASN A 30 15.53 -23.43 13.33
C ASN A 30 14.46 -22.59 12.62
N PHE A 31 14.83 -21.44 12.03
CA PHE A 31 13.94 -20.65 11.18
C PHE A 31 13.61 -21.33 9.85
N PHE A 32 14.47 -22.22 9.35
CA PHE A 32 14.20 -23.03 8.15
C PHE A 32 13.42 -24.32 8.44
N LYS A 33 13.17 -24.66 9.71
CA LYS A 33 12.40 -25.86 10.10
C LYS A 33 10.93 -25.54 10.43
N ALA A 34 10.51 -24.29 10.25
CA ALA A 34 9.10 -23.88 10.25
C ALA A 34 8.66 -23.62 8.80
N GLY A 35 8.02 -24.63 8.20
CA GLY A 35 7.02 -24.41 7.15
C GLY A 35 7.51 -24.14 5.73
N SER A 36 8.22 -25.09 5.13
CA SER A 36 8.16 -25.32 3.68
C SER A 36 7.61 -26.73 3.46
N GLU A 37 6.33 -26.94 3.74
CA GLU A 37 5.60 -28.03 3.10
C GLU A 37 5.51 -27.69 1.62
N VAL A 38 6.44 -28.22 0.84
CA VAL A 38 6.25 -28.37 -0.60
C VAL A 38 5.19 -29.45 -0.74
N VAL A 39 3.94 -29.03 -0.91
CA VAL A 39 2.84 -29.89 -1.32
C VAL A 39 3.14 -30.33 -2.75
N MET A 40 3.77 -31.50 -2.88
CA MET A 40 3.74 -32.26 -4.13
C MET A 40 2.31 -32.79 -4.27
N ILE A 41 1.53 -32.16 -5.14
CA ILE A 41 0.23 -32.69 -5.56
C ILE A 41 0.54 -33.91 -6.42
N THR A 42 0.62 -35.08 -5.79
CA THR A 42 0.46 -36.35 -6.48
C THR A 42 -1.04 -36.60 -6.63
N ASP A 43 -1.52 -36.60 -7.88
CA ASP A 43 -2.82 -37.14 -8.27
C ASP A 43 -2.86 -38.64 -7.91
N ASN A 44 -3.29 -38.95 -6.70
CA ASN A 44 -3.85 -40.24 -6.31
C ASN A 44 -4.32 -40.15 -4.86
N ASP A 45 -5.59 -39.80 -4.71
CA ASP A 45 -6.61 -40.62 -4.05
C ASP A 45 -7.83 -39.72 -3.90
N ASP A 46 -9.00 -40.25 -4.31
CA ASP A 46 -10.30 -39.60 -4.19
C ASP A 46 -10.62 -39.33 -2.70
N ILE A 47 -10.15 -38.21 -2.18
CA ILE A 47 -10.57 -37.69 -0.88
C ILE A 47 -11.70 -36.69 -1.16
N GLU A 48 -12.93 -37.15 -0.95
CA GLU A 48 -14.11 -36.29 -0.88
C GLU A 48 -13.94 -35.33 0.30
N TYR A 49 -13.45 -34.12 0.02
CA TYR A 49 -13.50 -33.01 0.97
C TYR A 49 -14.95 -32.50 1.05
N GLY A 50 -15.72 -33.05 1.98
CA GLY A 50 -17.03 -32.52 2.36
C GLY A 50 -16.87 -31.17 3.03
N ALA A 51 -17.06 -30.08 2.28
CA ALA A 51 -17.24 -28.76 2.85
C ALA A 51 -18.55 -28.76 3.66
N THR A 52 -18.44 -28.71 4.98
CA THR A 52 -19.61 -28.43 5.83
C THR A 52 -19.88 -26.94 5.71
N GLU A 53 -20.88 -26.60 4.90
CA GLU A 53 -21.44 -25.26 4.85
C GLU A 53 -21.93 -24.92 6.26
N VAL A 54 -21.24 -24.01 6.94
CA VAL A 54 -21.73 -23.41 8.18
C VAL A 54 -22.91 -22.55 7.77
N ILE A 55 -24.10 -23.16 7.78
CA ILE A 55 -25.36 -22.46 7.54
C ILE A 55 -25.39 -21.29 8.51
N PRO A 56 -25.36 -20.04 8.04
CA PRO A 56 -25.49 -18.90 8.92
C PRO A 56 -26.86 -19.02 9.57
N GLU A 57 -26.87 -19.21 10.90
CA GLU A 57 -28.08 -19.14 11.69
C GLU A 57 -28.75 -17.82 11.31
N LYS A 58 -29.99 -17.89 10.79
CA LYS A 58 -30.75 -16.69 10.39
C LYS A 58 -31.14 -15.94 11.65
N ILE A 59 -30.19 -15.20 12.21
CA ILE A 59 -30.41 -14.30 13.34
C ILE A 59 -31.38 -13.23 12.83
N SER A 60 -32.59 -13.19 13.39
CA SER A 60 -33.55 -12.17 12.99
C SER A 60 -33.05 -10.80 13.43
N ARG A 61 -33.48 -9.74 12.73
CA ARG A 61 -33.15 -8.36 13.10
C ARG A 61 -33.53 -8.04 14.56
N ALA A 62 -34.56 -8.70 15.10
CA ALA A 62 -34.99 -8.55 16.48
C ALA A 62 -33.97 -9.16 17.47
N ASP A 63 -33.41 -10.32 17.16
CA ASP A 63 -32.41 -10.99 17.99
C ASP A 63 -31.08 -10.23 17.98
N HIS A 64 -30.71 -9.67 16.83
CA HIS A 64 -29.52 -8.83 16.72
C HIS A 64 -29.65 -7.55 17.56
N LEU A 65 -30.83 -6.91 17.56
CA LEU A 65 -31.13 -5.75 18.40
C LEU A 65 -31.17 -6.09 19.89
N ALA A 66 -31.68 -7.27 20.26
CA ALA A 66 -31.64 -7.74 21.64
C ALA A 66 -30.20 -7.94 22.13
N SER A 67 -29.33 -8.57 21.32
CA SER A 67 -27.93 -8.76 21.68
C SER A 67 -27.16 -7.44 21.78
N MET A 68 -27.46 -6.45 20.93
CA MET A 68 -26.85 -5.12 21.03
C MET A 68 -27.30 -4.40 22.31
N ARG A 69 -28.58 -4.47 22.67
CA ARG A 69 -29.10 -3.88 23.90
C ARG A 69 -28.49 -4.52 25.15
N GLU A 70 -28.31 -5.84 25.14
CA GLU A 70 -27.65 -6.56 26.23
C GLU A 70 -26.17 -6.17 26.35
N LYS A 71 -25.43 -6.07 25.24
CA LYS A 71 -24.03 -5.60 25.23
C LYS A 71 -23.89 -4.16 25.73
N ILE A 72 -24.84 -3.28 25.40
CA ILE A 72 -24.86 -1.89 25.90
C ILE A 72 -25.17 -1.87 27.40
N ALA A 73 -26.13 -2.68 27.87
CA ALA A 73 -26.48 -2.76 29.29
C ALA A 73 -25.37 -3.40 30.16
N ALA A 74 -24.62 -4.36 29.61
CA ALA A 74 -23.45 -4.96 30.25
C ALA A 74 -22.23 -4.03 30.26
N GLY A 75 -22.20 -3.02 29.38
CA GLY A 75 -21.21 -1.96 29.32
C GLY A 75 -21.34 -0.94 30.47
N LYS A 76 -21.03 -1.37 31.70
CA LYS A 76 -20.83 -0.48 32.85
C LYS A 76 -19.59 0.40 32.61
N GLY A 77 -19.76 1.61 32.07
CA GLY A 77 -18.61 2.51 31.98
C GLY A 77 -18.72 3.84 31.26
N ILE A 78 -19.80 4.16 30.53
CA ILE A 78 -19.93 5.50 29.91
C ILE A 78 -21.04 6.26 30.63
N SER A 79 -20.65 6.93 31.71
CA SER A 79 -21.44 7.97 32.35
C SER A 79 -21.45 9.20 31.43
N ILE A 80 -22.48 9.33 30.60
CA ILE A 80 -22.80 10.62 29.99
C ILE A 80 -23.64 11.36 31.02
N SER A 81 -22.97 12.26 31.75
CA SER A 81 -23.61 13.20 32.66
C SER A 81 -24.44 14.20 31.84
N ALA A 82 -25.71 14.23 32.19
CA ALA A 82 -26.80 15.14 31.83
C ALA A 82 -26.47 16.52 31.23
N ALA A 83 -27.28 16.92 30.24
CA ALA A 83 -28.02 18.18 30.28
C ALA A 83 -29.27 18.06 29.39
N THR A 84 -30.42 17.93 30.03
CA THR A 84 -31.75 18.00 29.44
C THR A 84 -32.18 19.46 29.39
N GLU A 85 -32.42 19.98 28.18
CA GLU A 85 -33.34 21.10 27.98
C GLU A 85 -34.52 20.58 27.14
N PRO A 86 -35.78 20.74 27.61
CA PRO A 86 -36.95 20.36 26.82
C PRO A 86 -37.20 21.41 25.73
N ILE A 87 -36.94 21.04 24.47
CA ILE A 87 -37.40 21.82 23.33
C ILE A 87 -38.89 21.52 23.12
N ILE A 88 -39.71 22.54 23.41
CA ILE A 88 -41.11 22.61 23.00
C ILE A 88 -41.11 22.90 21.50
N VAL A 89 -41.65 21.99 20.69
CA VAL A 89 -42.08 22.29 19.32
C VAL A 89 -43.55 21.93 19.21
N GLU A 90 -44.41 22.92 19.48
CA GLU A 90 -45.75 22.95 18.94
C GLU A 90 -45.67 23.43 17.48
N GLY A 91 -46.35 22.73 16.57
CA GLY A 91 -46.49 23.18 15.19
C GLY A 91 -46.75 22.06 14.21
N GLU A 92 -47.88 21.35 14.38
CA GLU A 92 -48.52 20.68 13.24
C GLU A 92 -48.85 21.73 12.17
N LYS A 93 -48.22 21.59 11.01
CA LYS A 93 -48.77 22.07 9.75
C LYS A 93 -48.81 20.90 8.80
N GLU A 94 -50.04 20.44 8.53
CA GLU A 94 -50.37 19.66 7.35
C GLU A 94 -49.89 20.41 6.11
N VAL A 95 -48.89 19.85 5.42
CA VAL A 95 -48.57 20.24 4.04
C VAL A 95 -49.20 19.19 3.14
N SER A 96 -50.30 19.65 2.53
CA SER A 96 -50.97 19.05 1.38
C SER A 96 -49.99 18.75 0.25
N GLY A 97 -50.23 17.63 -0.42
CA GLY A 97 -49.34 17.05 -1.41
C GLY A 97 -49.05 17.94 -2.61
N GLU A 98 -47.79 17.86 -3.02
CA GLU A 98 -47.35 17.94 -4.40
C GLU A 98 -46.57 16.66 -4.65
N GLU A 99 -46.85 16.02 -5.78
CA GLU A 99 -46.22 14.79 -6.24
C GLU A 99 -44.74 15.10 -6.48
N ASP A 100 -43.88 14.72 -5.54
CA ASP A 100 -42.43 14.68 -5.73
C ASP A 100 -42.17 13.67 -6.86
N GLU A 101 -41.98 14.22 -8.05
CA GLU A 101 -41.34 13.57 -9.18
C GLU A 101 -39.97 13.10 -8.69
N SER A 102 -39.88 11.84 -8.29
CA SER A 102 -38.66 11.17 -7.88
C SER A 102 -37.71 11.18 -9.07
N VAL A 103 -36.93 12.25 -9.18
CA VAL A 103 -35.72 12.30 -9.99
C VAL A 103 -34.80 11.30 -9.33
N GLU A 104 -34.85 10.05 -9.79
CA GLU A 104 -33.77 9.09 -9.61
C GLU A 104 -32.52 9.77 -10.19
N GLU A 105 -31.75 10.44 -9.33
CA GLU A 105 -30.35 10.71 -9.57
C GLU A 105 -29.70 9.34 -9.74
N GLN A 106 -29.71 8.85 -10.99
CA GLN A 106 -28.87 7.75 -11.41
C GLN A 106 -27.43 8.22 -11.19
N GLU A 107 -26.87 7.85 -10.03
CA GLU A 107 -25.44 7.90 -9.77
C GLU A 107 -24.77 7.21 -10.96
N LYS A 108 -24.23 8.03 -11.85
CA LYS A 108 -23.56 7.54 -13.03
C LYS A 108 -22.27 6.90 -12.57
N GLU A 109 -22.29 5.58 -12.38
CA GLU A 109 -21.11 4.76 -12.18
C GLU A 109 -20.08 5.15 -13.25
N VAL A 110 -18.97 5.73 -12.82
CA VAL A 110 -17.89 6.12 -13.73
C VAL A 110 -17.04 4.89 -13.96
N ASP A 111 -17.31 4.20 -15.07
CA ASP A 111 -16.57 3.01 -15.47
C ASP A 111 -15.07 3.29 -15.66
N GLU A 112 -14.25 2.30 -15.31
CA GLU A 112 -12.82 2.31 -15.59
C GLU A 112 -12.54 2.32 -17.09
N MET A 113 -11.63 3.19 -17.54
CA MET A 113 -11.24 3.27 -18.95
C MET A 113 -10.07 2.31 -19.21
N LEU A 114 -10.39 1.07 -19.56
CA LEU A 114 -9.39 0.05 -19.91
C LEU A 114 -8.95 0.14 -21.37
N CYS A 115 -7.66 -0.06 -21.63
CA CYS A 115 -7.15 -0.16 -22.99
C CYS A 115 -7.53 -1.50 -23.64
N ALA A 116 -7.63 -1.53 -24.97
CA ALA A 116 -7.83 -2.78 -25.71
C ALA A 116 -6.74 -3.85 -25.45
N SER A 117 -5.54 -3.41 -25.05
CA SER A 117 -4.40 -4.28 -24.70
C SER A 117 -4.25 -4.49 -23.19
N TYR A 118 -5.33 -4.35 -22.42
CA TYR A 118 -5.29 -4.50 -20.97
C TYR A 118 -4.85 -5.91 -20.58
N THR A 119 -3.84 -6.01 -19.72
CA THR A 119 -3.35 -7.30 -19.20
C THR A 119 -3.01 -7.19 -17.73
N LYS A 120 -3.50 -8.12 -16.91
CA LYS A 120 -3.11 -8.20 -15.50
C LYS A 120 -1.62 -8.48 -15.38
N TYR A 121 -0.91 -7.72 -14.55
CA TYR A 121 0.51 -7.87 -14.31
C TYR A 121 0.80 -9.21 -13.63
N LYS A 122 1.68 -9.99 -14.26
CA LYS A 122 2.16 -11.31 -13.78
C LYS A 122 3.67 -11.34 -13.51
N GLY A 123 4.34 -10.19 -13.59
CA GLY A 123 5.78 -10.11 -13.39
C GLY A 123 6.18 -10.29 -11.94
N ALA A 124 7.47 -10.59 -11.71
CA ALA A 124 8.06 -10.57 -10.40
C ALA A 124 8.56 -9.16 -10.09
N TRP A 125 8.02 -8.54 -9.04
CA TRP A 125 8.49 -7.26 -8.53
C TRP A 125 8.93 -7.43 -7.08
N SER A 126 10.14 -6.96 -6.77
CA SER A 126 10.67 -6.98 -5.41
C SER A 126 10.85 -5.53 -4.93
N PRO A 127 10.06 -5.07 -3.94
CA PRO A 127 10.27 -3.76 -3.34
C PRO A 127 11.52 -3.71 -2.45
N PHE A 128 12.05 -4.87 -2.04
CA PHE A 128 13.15 -4.95 -1.09
C PHE A 128 14.43 -4.31 -1.65
N GLY A 129 14.91 -3.28 -0.94
CA GLY A 129 16.12 -2.54 -1.31
C GLY A 129 15.90 -1.47 -2.39
N LEU A 130 14.67 -1.26 -2.85
CA LEU A 130 14.36 -0.22 -3.82
C LEU A 130 14.44 1.15 -3.15
N GLN A 131 15.25 2.03 -3.71
CA GLN A 131 15.38 3.42 -3.28
C GLN A 131 14.72 4.35 -4.28
N THR A 132 14.31 5.53 -3.83
CA THR A 132 13.74 6.57 -4.68
C THR A 132 14.50 7.89 -4.50
N GLU A 133 14.77 8.56 -5.61
CA GLU A 133 15.40 9.88 -5.63
C GLU A 133 14.76 10.74 -6.71
N VAL A 134 14.72 12.05 -6.50
CA VAL A 134 14.28 13.01 -7.52
C VAL A 134 15.51 13.63 -8.17
N THR A 135 15.76 13.31 -9.44
CA THR A 135 16.87 13.88 -10.23
C THR A 135 16.32 14.50 -11.52
N GLU A 136 16.74 15.73 -11.81
CA GLU A 136 16.42 16.42 -13.08
C GLU A 136 14.92 16.46 -13.46
N GLY A 137 14.03 16.53 -12.47
CA GLY A 137 12.58 16.56 -12.71
C GLY A 137 11.97 15.18 -13.02
N ALA A 138 12.69 14.11 -12.73
CA ALA A 138 12.17 12.75 -12.73
C ALA A 138 12.37 12.09 -11.36
N ARG A 139 11.43 11.23 -10.98
CA ARG A 139 11.56 10.31 -9.84
C ARG A 139 12.19 9.03 -10.35
N VAL A 140 13.36 8.71 -9.86
CA VAL A 140 14.13 7.53 -10.24
C VAL A 140 14.02 6.51 -9.11
N PHE A 141 13.61 5.29 -9.46
CA PHE A 141 13.58 4.14 -8.59
C PHE A 141 14.76 3.24 -8.96
N PHE A 142 15.65 2.94 -8.03
CA PHE A 142 16.89 2.21 -8.28
C PHE A 142 17.28 1.29 -7.13
N PHE A 143 18.07 0.26 -7.43
CA PHE A 143 18.79 -0.52 -6.43
C PHE A 143 20.23 -0.02 -6.34
N GLU A 144 20.78 0.01 -5.13
CA GLU A 144 22.22 0.21 -4.94
C GLU A 144 22.92 -1.14 -4.98
N THR A 145 23.81 -1.31 -5.95
CA THR A 145 24.69 -2.48 -6.06
C THR A 145 26.13 -2.04 -5.92
N ILE A 146 26.95 -2.87 -5.29
CA ILE A 146 28.39 -2.60 -5.21
C ILE A 146 28.93 -2.75 -6.63
N ALA A 147 29.43 -1.66 -7.22
CA ALA A 147 30.12 -1.76 -8.50
C ALA A 147 31.33 -2.67 -8.27
N GLY A 148 31.49 -3.68 -9.12
CA GLY A 148 32.68 -4.52 -9.11
C GLY A 148 33.94 -3.64 -9.04
N TYR A 149 34.98 -4.14 -8.38
CA TYR A 149 36.24 -3.39 -8.27
C TYR A 149 36.77 -3.10 -9.68
N GLU A 150 36.63 -1.86 -10.14
CA GLU A 150 37.39 -1.42 -11.30
C GLU A 150 38.82 -1.20 -10.83
N VAL A 151 39.71 -2.12 -11.22
CA VAL A 151 41.15 -1.93 -11.06
C VAL A 151 41.56 -0.81 -12.02
N THR A 152 41.40 0.43 -11.60
CA THR A 152 42.04 1.56 -12.25
C THR A 152 43.53 1.39 -12.01
N GLU A 153 44.28 1.03 -13.08
CA GLU A 153 45.74 0.95 -13.05
C GLU A 153 46.32 2.23 -12.45
N ALA A 154 46.84 2.12 -11.24
CA ALA A 154 47.25 3.27 -10.44
C ALA A 154 48.75 3.35 -10.29
N THR A 155 49.30 4.40 -10.90
CA THR A 155 50.74 4.69 -11.02
C THR A 155 51.38 5.28 -9.76
N SER A 156 50.76 5.25 -8.58
CA SER A 156 51.43 5.74 -7.36
C SER A 156 50.88 5.13 -6.07
N SER A 157 51.83 4.64 -5.27
CA SER A 157 51.68 3.89 -4.03
C SER A 157 51.76 4.81 -2.81
N ALA A 158 50.68 5.54 -2.50
CA ALA A 158 50.52 6.17 -1.20
C ALA A 158 49.04 6.29 -0.86
N ASP A 159 48.65 5.56 0.20
CA ASP A 159 47.43 5.75 0.99
C ASP A 159 46.09 5.86 0.22
N ARG A 160 45.65 4.73 -0.37
CA ARG A 160 44.33 4.63 -0.98
C ARG A 160 43.31 4.06 -0.01
N VAL A 161 42.45 4.91 0.54
CA VAL A 161 41.19 4.50 1.16
C VAL A 161 40.35 3.84 0.07
N MET A 162 40.18 2.52 0.14
CA MET A 162 39.31 1.78 -0.79
C MET A 162 37.84 2.05 -0.45
N ALA A 163 37.29 3.16 -0.94
CA ALA A 163 35.85 3.32 -1.05
C ALA A 163 35.37 2.55 -2.29
N GLN A 164 34.53 1.54 -2.09
CA GLN A 164 33.89 0.86 -3.22
C GLN A 164 32.85 1.80 -3.83
N PRO A 165 32.91 2.09 -5.15
CA PRO A 165 31.89 2.90 -5.78
C PRO A 165 30.55 2.15 -5.76
N MET A 166 29.49 2.80 -5.26
CA MET A 166 28.13 2.29 -5.38
C MET A 166 27.62 2.56 -6.80
N LYS A 167 27.01 1.56 -7.44
CA LYS A 167 26.31 1.69 -8.72
C LYS A 167 24.81 1.73 -8.46
N LYS A 168 24.13 2.67 -9.13
CA LYS A 168 22.65 2.73 -9.13
C LYS A 168 22.13 1.96 -10.33
N ASP A 169 21.45 0.85 -10.09
CA ASP A 169 20.74 0.10 -11.13
C ASP A 169 19.31 0.62 -11.19
N VAL A 170 19.04 1.52 -12.15
CA VAL A 170 17.74 2.15 -12.35
C VAL A 170 16.72 1.14 -12.86
N VAL A 171 15.60 1.02 -12.15
CA VAL A 171 14.51 0.10 -12.45
C VAL A 171 13.37 0.81 -13.15
N LEU A 172 13.01 2.01 -12.66
CA LEU A 172 11.92 2.82 -13.21
C LEU A 172 12.24 4.29 -13.07
N GLN A 173 11.79 5.09 -14.04
CA GLN A 173 11.87 6.54 -14.00
C GLN A 173 10.49 7.13 -14.32
N LEU A 174 9.93 7.92 -13.41
CA LEU A 174 8.65 8.59 -13.56
C LEU A 174 8.86 10.11 -13.75
N PRO A 175 8.18 10.77 -14.70
CA PRO A 175 8.26 12.22 -14.83
C PRO A 175 7.61 12.91 -13.63
N VAL A 176 8.18 14.03 -13.16
CA VAL A 176 7.50 14.90 -12.18
C VAL A 176 6.62 15.87 -12.95
N ARG A 177 5.29 15.72 -12.78
CA ARG A 177 4.30 16.59 -13.43
C ARG A 177 3.52 17.40 -12.38
N SER A 178 3.21 18.64 -12.71
CA SER A 178 2.37 19.52 -11.89
C SER A 178 0.95 19.65 -12.43
N LEU A 179 0.74 19.56 -13.74
CA LEU A 179 -0.56 19.79 -14.40
C LEU A 179 -0.92 18.64 -15.34
N PRO A 180 -2.21 18.30 -15.48
CA PRO A 180 -2.68 17.26 -16.39
C PRO A 180 -2.53 17.70 -17.85
N VAL A 181 -2.39 16.75 -18.77
CA VAL A 181 -2.22 17.02 -20.21
C VAL A 181 -3.57 17.23 -20.91
N GLY A 182 -4.69 16.99 -20.22
CA GLY A 182 -6.05 17.21 -20.72
C GLY A 182 -6.58 16.13 -21.66
N MET A 183 -5.77 15.11 -21.98
CA MET A 183 -6.19 13.94 -22.75
C MET A 183 -6.03 12.69 -21.88
N PRO A 184 -7.12 12.12 -21.35
CA PRO A 184 -7.03 10.91 -20.54
C PRO A 184 -6.53 9.74 -21.39
N THR A 185 -5.65 8.93 -20.81
CA THR A 185 -5.12 7.69 -21.39
C THR A 185 -5.69 6.51 -20.61
N CYS A 186 -6.11 5.47 -21.31
CA CYS A 186 -6.66 4.26 -20.70
C CYS A 186 -5.60 3.48 -19.89
N LEU A 187 -6.06 2.57 -19.03
CA LEU A 187 -5.22 1.70 -18.22
C LEU A 187 -4.76 0.47 -19.02
N TYR A 188 -3.46 0.18 -19.03
CA TYR A 188 -2.87 -0.97 -19.72
C TYR A 188 -2.75 -2.22 -18.85
N SER A 189 -2.81 -2.05 -17.54
CA SER A 189 -2.52 -3.08 -16.52
C SER A 189 -3.34 -2.79 -15.26
N ASP A 190 -3.53 -3.80 -14.42
CA ASP A 190 -4.10 -3.62 -13.08
C ASP A 190 -3.16 -2.87 -12.14
N VAL A 191 -1.86 -2.78 -12.45
CA VAL A 191 -0.91 -1.98 -11.70
C VAL A 191 -0.90 -0.54 -12.23
N VAL A 192 -1.15 0.42 -11.35
CA VAL A 192 -1.30 1.83 -11.71
C VAL A 192 -0.18 2.73 -11.21
N GLY A 193 0.64 2.25 -10.27
CA GLY A 193 1.72 3.04 -9.70
C GLY A 193 2.60 2.27 -8.72
N ILE A 194 3.45 3.01 -8.02
CA ILE A 194 4.37 2.52 -7.00
C ILE A 194 4.13 3.28 -5.70
N ALA A 195 3.96 2.57 -4.59
CA ALA A 195 3.81 3.12 -3.26
C ALA A 195 5.15 3.67 -2.71
N GLN A 196 5.11 4.42 -1.62
CA GLN A 196 6.32 5.00 -1.01
C GLN A 196 7.35 3.94 -0.56
N ASP A 197 6.89 2.74 -0.21
CA ASP A 197 7.74 1.61 0.20
C ASP A 197 8.29 0.81 -0.99
N GLY A 198 8.01 1.26 -2.22
CA GLY A 198 8.41 0.61 -3.46
C GLY A 198 7.48 -0.52 -3.90
N SER A 199 6.42 -0.85 -3.17
CA SER A 199 5.45 -1.87 -3.61
C SER A 199 4.62 -1.38 -4.80
N LEU A 200 4.10 -2.31 -5.60
CA LEU A 200 3.20 -1.98 -6.71
C LEU A 200 1.80 -1.66 -6.16
N ILE A 201 1.17 -0.61 -6.67
CA ILE A 201 -0.21 -0.25 -6.36
C ILE A 201 -1.12 -0.86 -7.43
N ARG A 202 -2.04 -1.75 -7.05
CA ARG A 202 -3.07 -2.24 -7.97
C ARG A 202 -4.33 -1.39 -7.92
N ASN A 203 -4.99 -1.25 -9.05
CA ASN A 203 -6.13 -0.34 -9.21
C ASN A 203 -7.33 -0.75 -8.34
N ASN A 204 -7.48 -2.05 -8.08
CA ASN A 204 -8.55 -2.63 -7.28
C ASN A 204 -8.23 -2.71 -5.77
N GLU A 205 -7.12 -2.12 -5.32
CA GLU A 205 -6.71 -2.11 -3.90
C GLU A 205 -7.18 -0.85 -3.15
N VAL A 206 -8.25 -0.18 -3.61
CA VAL A 206 -8.77 1.04 -2.96
C VAL A 206 -9.03 0.85 -1.46
N GLY A 207 -9.56 -0.32 -1.08
CA GLY A 207 -9.86 -0.66 0.31
C GLY A 207 -8.60 -0.68 1.20
N LEU A 208 -7.47 -1.17 0.68
CA LEU A 208 -6.20 -1.23 1.42
C LEU A 208 -5.68 0.18 1.78
N TYR A 209 -5.85 1.13 0.87
CA TYR A 209 -5.34 2.49 1.02
C TYR A 209 -6.38 3.49 1.57
N SER A 210 -7.65 3.08 1.69
CA SER A 210 -8.75 3.92 2.18
C SER A 210 -8.58 4.41 3.64
N VAL A 211 -7.69 3.77 4.40
CA VAL A 211 -7.34 4.14 5.78
C VAL A 211 -6.55 5.45 5.85
N PHE A 212 -5.95 5.89 4.75
CA PHE A 212 -5.13 7.09 4.70
C PHE A 212 -5.98 8.34 4.45
N GLY A 213 -5.70 9.41 5.19
CA GLY A 213 -6.35 10.70 5.01
C GLY A 213 -5.93 11.40 3.71
N SER A 214 -6.69 12.43 3.31
CA SER A 214 -6.52 13.18 2.05
C SER A 214 -5.14 13.78 1.81
N ASP A 215 -4.38 14.05 2.87
CA ASP A 215 -3.05 14.67 2.78
C ASP A 215 -1.90 13.66 2.89
N THR A 216 -2.22 12.38 3.08
CA THR A 216 -1.23 11.31 3.10
C THR A 216 -0.92 10.89 1.68
N LEU A 217 0.34 11.08 1.26
CA LEU A 217 0.86 10.54 0.01
C LEU A 217 0.94 9.00 0.13
N ILE A 218 0.32 8.28 -0.80
CA ILE A 218 0.39 6.82 -0.89
C ILE A 218 1.54 6.40 -1.79
N GLY A 219 1.68 7.08 -2.94
CA GLY A 219 2.64 6.72 -3.97
C GLY A 219 2.55 7.60 -5.20
N TYR A 220 3.05 7.09 -6.32
CA TYR A 220 3.07 7.78 -7.60
C TYR A 220 2.50 6.88 -8.69
N ALA A 221 1.55 7.41 -9.46
CA ALA A 221 1.01 6.75 -10.63
C ALA A 221 2.06 6.69 -11.76
N PHE A 222 1.93 5.75 -12.68
CA PHE A 222 2.89 5.58 -13.78
C PHE A 222 2.94 6.77 -14.76
N ASP A 223 1.97 7.67 -14.76
CA ASP A 223 2.01 8.92 -15.50
C ASP A 223 2.75 10.06 -14.78
N GLY A 224 3.20 9.83 -13.54
CA GLY A 224 4.04 10.72 -12.76
C GLY A 224 3.33 11.55 -11.69
N PHE A 225 2.00 11.48 -11.62
CA PHE A 225 1.25 12.22 -10.60
C PHE A 225 1.23 11.48 -9.26
N PRO A 226 1.24 12.22 -8.14
CA PRO A 226 1.11 11.60 -6.82
C PRO A 226 -0.31 11.08 -6.58
N ILE A 227 -0.41 9.96 -5.85
CA ILE A 227 -1.65 9.37 -5.38
C ILE A 227 -1.74 9.65 -3.88
N TYR A 228 -2.81 10.31 -3.46
CA TYR A 228 -3.09 10.64 -2.07
C TYR A 228 -4.28 9.83 -1.55
N GLY A 229 -4.42 9.80 -0.22
CA GLY A 229 -5.52 9.13 0.46
C GLY A 229 -6.90 9.70 0.18
N LYS A 230 -7.84 9.31 1.03
CA LYS A 230 -9.28 9.48 0.80
C LYS A 230 -9.75 10.93 0.94
N VAL A 231 -10.47 11.41 -0.05
CA VAL A 231 -11.15 12.72 -0.09
C VAL A 231 -12.66 12.54 -0.13
N LYS A 232 -13.40 13.55 0.33
CA LYS A 232 -14.88 13.57 0.26
C LYS A 232 -15.39 13.98 -1.11
N GLU A 233 -14.64 14.81 -1.82
CA GLU A 233 -15.02 15.36 -3.11
C GLU A 233 -14.67 14.40 -4.24
N SER A 234 -15.52 14.31 -5.25
CA SER A 234 -15.20 13.62 -6.50
C SER A 234 -14.19 14.44 -7.30
N GLY A 235 -13.16 13.76 -7.80
CA GLY A 235 -12.19 14.36 -8.71
C GLY A 235 -12.76 14.50 -10.13
N ASP A 236 -11.86 14.72 -11.07
CA ASP A 236 -12.16 14.65 -12.50
C ASP A 236 -12.49 13.21 -12.93
N LYS A 237 -12.69 13.03 -14.25
CA LYS A 237 -13.04 11.73 -14.85
C LYS A 237 -12.01 10.63 -14.57
N CYS A 238 -10.74 10.98 -14.35
CA CYS A 238 -9.68 10.01 -14.04
C CYS A 238 -9.51 9.80 -12.54
N GLY A 239 -10.15 10.62 -11.70
CA GLY A 239 -10.09 10.52 -10.25
C GLY A 239 -9.08 11.43 -9.60
N GLY A 240 -8.58 12.45 -10.29
CA GLY A 240 -7.67 13.43 -9.72
C GLY A 240 -8.25 14.84 -9.66
N SER A 241 -7.57 15.71 -8.95
CA SER A 241 -7.94 17.12 -8.82
C SER A 241 -6.69 17.99 -8.66
N VAL A 242 -6.83 19.27 -8.96
CA VAL A 242 -5.75 20.24 -8.77
C VAL A 242 -5.88 20.83 -7.37
N VAL A 243 -4.89 20.56 -6.51
CA VAL A 243 -4.82 21.10 -5.16
C VAL A 243 -3.53 21.90 -5.03
N ASN A 244 -3.64 23.17 -4.61
CA ASN A 244 -2.50 24.09 -4.50
C ASN A 244 -1.67 24.21 -5.79
N GLY A 245 -2.34 24.18 -6.96
CA GLY A 245 -1.68 24.26 -8.26
C GLY A 245 -0.97 22.99 -8.71
N GLN A 246 -1.08 21.89 -7.97
CA GLN A 246 -0.56 20.58 -8.34
C GLN A 246 -1.69 19.57 -8.53
N TYR A 247 -1.67 18.89 -9.67
CA TYR A 247 -2.56 17.78 -9.94
C TYR A 247 -2.12 16.54 -9.15
N ARG A 248 -3.10 15.91 -8.49
CA ARG A 248 -2.91 14.69 -7.72
C ARG A 248 -4.13 13.79 -7.88
N TYR A 249 -3.90 12.48 -7.83
CA TYR A 249 -4.97 11.51 -7.67
C TYR A 249 -5.36 11.42 -6.21
N SER A 250 -6.62 11.10 -5.94
CA SER A 250 -7.12 10.90 -4.58
C SER A 250 -8.14 9.79 -4.56
N LEU A 251 -8.17 9.04 -3.46
CA LEU A 251 -9.16 7.98 -3.28
C LEU A 251 -10.53 8.59 -2.98
N SER A 252 -11.61 7.95 -3.42
CA SER A 252 -12.99 8.40 -3.17
C SER A 252 -13.83 7.21 -2.77
N ASP A 253 -14.83 7.43 -1.92
CA ASP A 253 -15.83 6.42 -1.54
C ASP A 253 -16.80 6.08 -2.66
N GLN A 254 -16.90 6.96 -3.66
CA GLN A 254 -17.81 6.81 -4.78
C GLN A 254 -17.22 5.94 -5.90
N ARG A 255 -16.00 5.40 -5.71
CA ARG A 255 -15.28 4.64 -6.74
C ARG A 255 -14.66 3.39 -6.15
N GLU A 256 -14.81 2.27 -6.87
CA GLU A 256 -14.19 0.99 -6.51
C GLU A 256 -12.71 0.91 -6.91
N PHE A 257 -12.23 1.87 -7.71
CA PHE A 257 -10.89 1.91 -8.26
C PHE A 257 -10.10 3.14 -7.82
N ILE A 258 -8.77 3.01 -7.74
CA ILE A 258 -7.87 4.12 -7.44
C ILE A 258 -7.92 5.17 -8.57
N LEU A 259 -7.74 4.71 -9.81
CA LEU A 259 -7.76 5.51 -11.04
C LEU A 259 -8.79 4.95 -12.02
N ASN A 260 -9.48 5.85 -12.73
CA ASN A 260 -10.30 5.43 -13.88
C ASN A 260 -9.50 5.53 -15.18
N CYS A 261 -8.53 6.44 -15.26
CA CYS A 261 -7.62 6.66 -16.38
C CYS A 261 -6.35 7.39 -15.90
N PHE A 262 -5.34 7.48 -16.77
CA PHE A 262 -4.19 8.35 -16.56
C PHE A 262 -4.44 9.73 -17.20
N SER A 263 -4.21 10.82 -16.47
CA SER A 263 -4.35 12.22 -16.92
C SER A 263 -3.14 12.73 -17.70
N ALA A 264 -2.11 11.90 -17.86
CA ALA A 264 -1.00 12.08 -18.79
C ALA A 264 -0.52 10.72 -19.34
N PRO A 265 0.33 10.69 -20.39
CA PRO A 265 0.86 9.43 -20.90
C PRO A 265 1.67 8.68 -19.84
N PRO A 266 1.34 7.41 -19.52
CA PRO A 266 2.04 6.62 -18.52
C PRO A 266 3.37 6.08 -19.04
N VAL A 267 4.33 5.91 -18.12
CA VAL A 267 5.55 5.12 -18.34
C VAL A 267 5.16 3.65 -18.34
N ARG A 268 5.68 2.89 -19.31
CA ARG A 268 5.44 1.44 -19.39
C ARG A 268 6.48 0.71 -18.57
N MET A 269 6.02 -0.28 -17.83
CA MET A 269 6.83 -1.23 -17.08
C MET A 269 7.13 -2.48 -17.91
#